data_AF-A0A4V2JBB2-F1
#
_entry.id   AF-A0A4V2JBB2-F1
#
_cell.length_a   1.000
_cell.length_b   1.000
_cell.length_c   1.000
_cell.angle_alpha   90.00
_cell.angle_beta   90.00
_cell.angle_gamma   90.00
#
_symmetry.space_group_name_H-M   'P 1'
#
loop_
_entity.id
_entity.type
_entity.pdbx_description
1 polymer ?
#
loop_
_entity_poly.entity_id
_entity_poly.type
_entity_poly.pdbx_seq_one_letter_code
_entity_poly.pdbx_strand_id
1 'polypeptide(L)'
;MKKIVLSLFVASSFFQSCSNDDDAVNPDLTSGLEVSDFIDVTNFSRDNTGTYINNYSTLFVRDNSSTVSFGGQTTRLKQAVEIGGNLKSSSVSSNDIQVKFEGIDGTSTGFDDASLNETTKILRSKTSASIGLFGSNKNESGQGKMNVEAVDAFIVGHDAVVADWSTPAAAGQAGTFLDADGSTRYVDAKGFELDQLFTKSLMGALAYDQAVNHYLNRLDNENGDDANGTKDYRKFNDEGKIAEGKDYTTMEHHWDEAFGYVYGNITKENLLYKYLDNVDGLAKFSGTEKDIFEAFVKGRIAIVDKDYTTRDAQIAILREKLGLVIAVRAVHYLGGGAKILDDQTKNTEDAFHDLCEGYGFVNSLRYVVNANGSKYFTDAEVDAFIATLNAGSGLWDVTSTELRNMADDIAAKGVGGLSWTFEDVVN
;
A
#
# COMPACT_ATOMS: atom_id res chain seq x y z
N MET A 1 -88.42 -15.15 37.81
CA MET A 1 -88.17 -14.76 36.40
C MET A 1 -86.72 -14.30 36.26
N LYS A 2 -86.01 -14.92 35.32
CA LYS A 2 -84.67 -14.59 34.77
C LYS A 2 -83.92 -13.41 35.40
N LYS A 3 -82.76 -13.69 35.99
CA LYS A 3 -81.59 -12.79 35.94
C LYS A 3 -80.34 -13.63 35.75
N ILE A 4 -79.82 -13.60 34.53
CA ILE A 4 -78.48 -14.06 34.17
C ILE A 4 -77.53 -13.01 34.75
N VAL A 5 -76.66 -13.41 35.67
CA VAL A 5 -75.55 -12.59 36.15
C VAL A 5 -74.31 -13.08 35.42
N LEU A 6 -73.77 -12.19 34.59
CA LEU A 6 -72.53 -12.37 33.84
C LEU A 6 -71.35 -12.18 34.79
N SER A 7 -70.56 -13.22 34.99
CA SER A 7 -69.31 -13.17 35.77
C SER A 7 -68.23 -12.47 34.93
N LEU A 8 -67.92 -11.21 35.25
CA LEU A 8 -66.69 -10.57 34.80
C LEU A 8 -65.53 -11.01 35.71
N PHE A 9 -64.60 -11.79 35.17
CA PHE A 9 -63.29 -12.00 35.79
C PHE A 9 -62.42 -10.79 35.43
N VAL A 10 -62.12 -9.94 36.42
CA VAL A 10 -61.09 -8.90 36.32
C VAL A 10 -59.80 -9.49 36.87
N ALA A 11 -58.88 -9.89 35.99
CA ALA A 11 -57.51 -10.19 36.36
C ALA A 11 -56.72 -8.88 36.37
N SER A 12 -56.52 -8.32 37.55
CA SER A 12 -55.61 -7.20 37.79
C SER A 12 -54.18 -7.74 37.84
N SER A 13 -53.46 -7.66 36.73
CA SER A 13 -52.03 -7.93 36.66
C SER A 13 -51.26 -6.75 37.24
N PHE A 14 -50.61 -6.98 38.39
CA PHE A 14 -49.56 -6.09 38.89
C PHE A 14 -48.41 -6.07 37.88
N PHE A 15 -48.17 -4.93 37.24
CA PHE A 15 -46.89 -4.67 36.57
C PHE A 15 -45.85 -4.39 37.66
N GLN A 16 -45.08 -5.42 38.02
CA GLN A 16 -43.76 -5.23 38.62
C GLN A 16 -42.84 -4.71 37.51
N SER A 17 -42.38 -3.47 37.69
CA SER A 17 -41.24 -2.91 36.97
C SER A 17 -40.00 -3.71 37.39
N CYS A 18 -39.53 -4.58 36.50
CA CYS A 18 -38.15 -5.04 36.50
C CYS A 18 -37.38 -4.07 35.63
N SER A 19 -36.54 -3.24 36.25
CA SER A 19 -35.43 -2.59 35.58
C SER A 19 -34.45 -3.70 35.19
N ASN A 20 -34.47 -4.13 33.92
CA ASN A 20 -33.33 -4.81 33.36
C ASN A 20 -32.29 -3.73 33.05
N ASP A 21 -31.45 -3.45 34.05
CA ASP A 21 -30.08 -2.99 33.79
C ASP A 21 -29.32 -4.20 33.25
N ASP A 22 -29.58 -4.53 31.98
CA ASP A 22 -28.64 -5.32 31.19
C ASP A 22 -27.57 -4.33 30.70
N ASP A 23 -26.67 -3.94 31.61
CA ASP A 23 -25.36 -3.44 31.21
C ASP A 23 -24.74 -4.54 30.36
N ALA A 24 -24.80 -4.38 29.04
CA ALA A 24 -24.01 -5.18 28.13
C ALA A 24 -22.56 -4.99 28.56
N VAL A 25 -22.02 -5.95 29.30
CA VAL A 25 -20.60 -6.06 29.57
C VAL A 25 -19.96 -6.18 28.19
N ASN A 26 -19.47 -5.07 27.65
CA ASN A 26 -18.59 -5.11 26.51
C ASN A 26 -17.35 -5.82 27.02
N PRO A 27 -17.07 -7.07 26.60
CA PRO A 27 -15.93 -7.79 27.10
C PRO A 27 -14.69 -6.99 26.73
N ASP A 28 -13.92 -6.65 27.77
CA ASP A 28 -12.85 -5.69 27.67
C ASP A 28 -11.82 -6.19 26.65
N LEU A 29 -11.42 -5.30 25.74
CA LEU A 29 -10.30 -5.62 24.86
C LEU A 29 -9.05 -5.79 25.74
N THR A 30 -8.08 -6.58 25.29
CA THR A 30 -6.81 -6.71 26.02
C THR A 30 -6.20 -5.31 26.20
N SER A 31 -6.18 -4.83 27.44
CA SER A 31 -5.66 -3.52 27.83
C SER A 31 -4.27 -3.66 28.45
N GLY A 32 -3.48 -2.57 28.41
CA GLY A 32 -2.13 -2.56 28.96
C GLY A 32 -1.07 -3.25 28.11
N LEU A 33 -1.35 -3.47 26.82
CA LEU A 33 -0.34 -3.88 25.85
C LEU A 33 0.70 -2.76 25.69
N GLU A 34 1.96 -3.14 25.64
CA GLU A 34 3.08 -2.25 25.35
C GLU A 34 3.83 -2.73 24.11
N VAL A 35 4.62 -1.85 23.50
CA VAL A 35 5.41 -2.19 22.30
C VAL A 35 6.34 -3.39 22.54
N SER A 36 6.86 -3.53 23.76
CA SER A 36 7.72 -4.65 24.16
C SER A 36 7.05 -6.01 24.11
N ASP A 37 5.71 -6.07 24.07
CA ASP A 37 4.98 -7.33 23.89
C ASP A 37 5.08 -7.85 22.45
N PHE A 38 5.34 -6.95 21.49
CA PHE A 38 5.36 -7.25 20.06
C PHE A 38 6.78 -7.47 19.54
N ILE A 39 7.74 -6.67 20.01
CA ILE A 39 9.15 -6.68 19.58
C ILE A 39 10.13 -6.41 20.71
N ASP A 40 11.39 -6.81 20.53
CA ASP A 40 12.50 -6.30 21.34
C ASP A 40 12.82 -4.85 20.93
N VAL A 41 12.43 -3.90 21.77
CA VAL A 41 12.64 -2.45 21.53
C VAL A 41 14.11 -2.03 21.56
N THR A 42 15.00 -2.86 22.11
CA THR A 42 16.44 -2.58 22.19
C THR A 42 17.22 -3.22 21.06
N ASN A 43 16.74 -4.34 20.52
CA ASN A 43 17.45 -5.14 19.53
C ASN A 43 16.50 -5.70 18.45
N PHE A 44 15.68 -4.83 17.87
CA PHE A 44 14.82 -5.21 16.75
C PHE A 44 15.66 -5.65 15.56
N SER A 45 15.36 -6.84 15.06
CA SER A 45 15.86 -7.35 13.78
C SER A 45 14.69 -7.97 13.06
N ARG A 46 14.55 -7.70 11.77
CA ARG A 46 13.64 -8.46 10.92
C ARG A 46 13.98 -9.95 11.04
N ASP A 47 12.98 -10.75 11.35
CA ASP A 47 13.06 -12.19 11.17
C ASP A 47 12.26 -12.60 9.94
N ASN A 48 12.79 -13.56 9.19
CA ASN A 48 12.13 -14.07 7.98
C ASN A 48 10.94 -14.99 8.30
N THR A 49 10.59 -15.12 9.58
CA THR A 49 9.45 -15.93 10.06
C THR A 49 8.19 -15.09 10.27
N GLY A 50 8.31 -13.76 10.25
CA GLY A 50 7.22 -12.84 10.53
C GLY A 50 6.74 -12.87 11.98
N THR A 51 7.61 -13.20 12.95
CA THR A 51 7.18 -13.39 14.36
C THR A 51 6.51 -12.13 14.92
N TYR A 52 7.10 -10.96 14.67
CA TYR A 52 6.55 -9.69 15.14
C TYR A 52 5.22 -9.33 14.46
N ILE A 53 5.02 -9.71 13.20
CA ILE A 53 3.74 -9.57 12.47
C ILE A 53 2.70 -10.54 13.04
N ASN A 54 3.12 -11.75 13.40
CA ASN A 54 2.26 -12.72 14.07
C ASN A 54 1.84 -12.21 15.45
N ASN A 55 2.76 -11.66 16.24
CA ASN A 55 2.44 -11.01 17.52
C ASN A 55 1.42 -9.88 17.33
N TYR A 56 1.61 -9.01 16.32
CA TYR A 56 0.62 -7.99 15.97
C TYR A 56 -0.76 -8.62 15.72
N SER A 57 -0.80 -9.71 14.96
CA SER A 57 -2.05 -10.36 14.55
C SER A 57 -2.75 -11.15 15.66
N THR A 58 -2.07 -11.52 16.75
CA THR A 58 -2.60 -12.42 17.79
C THR A 58 -2.79 -11.77 19.16
N LEU A 59 -2.09 -10.67 19.46
CA LEU A 59 -2.11 -10.07 20.80
C LEU A 59 -3.29 -9.11 21.02
N PHE A 60 -3.84 -8.48 19.98
CA PHE A 60 -5.05 -7.66 20.11
C PHE A 60 -6.31 -8.54 20.12
N VAL A 61 -6.79 -8.92 21.31
CA VAL A 61 -7.92 -9.84 21.47
C VAL A 61 -9.14 -9.23 22.17
N ARG A 62 -10.33 -9.60 21.70
CA ARG A 62 -11.64 -9.38 22.32
C ARG A 62 -12.32 -10.74 22.43
N ASP A 63 -12.80 -11.13 23.60
CA ASP A 63 -13.40 -12.47 23.84
C ASP A 63 -12.51 -13.67 23.45
N ASN A 64 -11.20 -13.55 23.60
CA ASN A 64 -10.21 -14.54 23.15
C ASN A 64 -10.14 -14.73 21.61
N SER A 65 -10.81 -13.87 20.84
CA SER A 65 -10.68 -13.80 19.38
C SER A 65 -9.80 -12.63 19.00
N SER A 66 -8.97 -12.81 17.97
CA SER A 66 -8.20 -11.70 17.41
C SER A 66 -9.13 -10.67 16.78
N THR A 67 -8.85 -9.40 17.06
CA THR A 67 -9.54 -8.25 16.45
C THR A 67 -8.87 -7.79 15.17
N VAL A 68 -7.69 -8.32 14.84
CA VAL A 68 -6.90 -7.90 13.68
C VAL A 68 -7.41 -8.58 12.43
N SER A 69 -7.72 -7.78 11.40
CA SER A 69 -8.15 -8.32 10.11
C SER A 69 -7.66 -7.47 8.95
N PHE A 70 -6.93 -8.11 8.04
CA PHE A 70 -6.43 -7.47 6.81
C PHE A 70 -6.33 -8.44 5.63
N GLY A 71 -7.12 -9.52 5.65
CA GLY A 71 -7.08 -10.56 4.61
C GLY A 71 -7.36 -10.00 3.21
N GLY A 72 -8.17 -8.94 3.10
CA GLY A 72 -8.42 -8.27 1.82
C GLY A 72 -7.20 -7.56 1.22
N GLN A 73 -6.28 -7.08 2.07
CA GLN A 73 -5.02 -6.50 1.66
C GLN A 73 -4.06 -7.60 1.23
N THR A 74 -3.95 -8.68 2.01
CA THR A 74 -3.21 -9.89 1.62
C THR A 74 -3.63 -10.40 0.23
N THR A 75 -4.93 -10.50 -0.04
CA THR A 75 -5.45 -10.89 -1.36
C THR A 75 -4.92 -9.96 -2.46
N ARG A 76 -5.06 -8.63 -2.31
CA ARG A 76 -4.61 -7.67 -3.33
C ARG A 76 -3.10 -7.68 -3.55
N LEU A 77 -2.32 -7.78 -2.47
CA LEU A 77 -0.86 -7.87 -2.57
C LEU A 77 -0.45 -9.16 -3.33
N LYS A 78 -1.14 -10.28 -3.14
CA LYS A 78 -0.91 -11.51 -3.91
C LYS A 78 -1.35 -11.38 -5.37
N GLN A 79 -2.48 -10.73 -5.64
CA GLN A 79 -2.94 -10.44 -7.00
C GLN A 79 -1.91 -9.59 -7.77
N ALA A 80 -1.37 -8.55 -7.14
CA ALA A 80 -0.33 -7.70 -7.72
C ALA A 80 0.92 -8.49 -8.12
N VAL A 81 1.31 -9.46 -7.28
CA VAL A 81 2.46 -10.34 -7.52
C VAL A 81 2.23 -11.24 -8.73
N GLU A 82 1.05 -11.82 -8.86
CA GLU A 82 0.74 -12.69 -10.00
C GLU A 82 0.68 -11.89 -11.31
N ILE A 83 0.03 -10.72 -11.31
CA ILE A 83 -0.02 -9.83 -12.48
C ILE A 83 1.39 -9.41 -12.91
N GLY A 84 2.23 -8.98 -11.98
CA GLY A 84 3.64 -8.67 -12.26
C GLY A 84 4.39 -9.85 -12.86
N GLY A 85 4.14 -11.07 -12.38
CA GLY A 85 4.72 -12.29 -12.97
C GLY A 85 4.19 -12.59 -14.37
N ASN A 86 2.92 -12.28 -14.67
CA ASN A 86 2.33 -12.51 -15.99
C ASN A 86 2.88 -11.56 -17.06
N LEU A 87 3.25 -10.33 -16.70
CA LEU A 87 3.96 -9.39 -17.58
C LEU A 87 5.36 -9.90 -17.99
N LYS A 88 5.88 -10.94 -17.33
CA LYS A 88 7.13 -11.62 -17.71
C LYS A 88 6.91 -12.87 -18.56
N SER A 89 5.70 -13.09 -19.08
CA SER A 89 5.34 -14.31 -19.80
C SER A 89 4.73 -14.01 -21.16
N SER A 90 5.33 -14.54 -22.23
CA SER A 90 4.75 -14.54 -23.58
C SER A 90 3.54 -15.46 -23.76
N SER A 91 3.20 -16.25 -22.74
CA SER A 91 2.05 -17.17 -22.76
C SER A 91 0.76 -16.55 -22.21
N VAL A 92 0.81 -15.30 -21.72
CA VAL A 92 -0.36 -14.60 -21.16
C VAL A 92 -0.57 -13.31 -21.95
N SER A 93 -1.78 -13.11 -22.48
CA SER A 93 -2.12 -11.92 -23.27
C SER A 93 -2.33 -10.70 -22.39
N SER A 94 -2.12 -9.49 -22.93
CA SER A 94 -2.47 -8.24 -22.22
C SER A 94 -3.93 -8.24 -21.74
N ASN A 95 -4.86 -8.78 -22.53
CA ASN A 95 -6.28 -8.88 -22.19
C ASN A 95 -6.53 -9.76 -20.95
N ASP A 96 -5.88 -10.91 -20.86
CA ASP A 96 -6.03 -11.80 -19.68
C ASP A 96 -5.45 -11.15 -18.42
N ILE A 97 -4.33 -10.42 -18.57
CA ILE A 97 -3.73 -9.64 -17.48
C ILE A 97 -4.67 -8.49 -17.05
N GLN A 98 -5.27 -7.79 -18.01
CA GLN A 98 -6.22 -6.70 -17.76
C GLN A 98 -7.43 -7.21 -16.98
N VAL A 99 -7.99 -8.37 -17.37
CA VAL A 99 -9.09 -9.03 -16.65
C VAL A 99 -8.72 -9.31 -15.19
N LYS A 100 -7.50 -9.79 -14.91
CA LYS A 100 -7.03 -9.98 -13.51
C LYS A 100 -6.97 -8.65 -12.75
N PHE A 101 -6.53 -7.58 -13.41
CA PHE A 101 -6.37 -6.28 -12.78
C PHE A 101 -7.71 -5.63 -12.44
N GLU A 102 -8.67 -5.64 -13.37
CA GLU A 102 -9.94 -4.92 -13.27
C GLU A 102 -11.11 -5.76 -12.74
N GLY A 103 -11.03 -7.09 -12.83
CA GLY A 103 -12.11 -8.01 -12.49
C GLY A 103 -13.26 -7.99 -13.50
N ILE A 104 -14.25 -8.86 -13.30
CA ILE A 104 -15.47 -8.94 -14.11
C ILE A 104 -16.67 -8.86 -13.17
N ASP A 105 -17.65 -8.00 -13.51
CA ASP A 105 -18.89 -7.82 -12.75
C ASP A 105 -18.66 -7.56 -11.24
N GLY A 106 -17.59 -6.84 -10.90
CA GLY A 106 -17.24 -6.51 -9.52
C GLY A 106 -16.55 -7.64 -8.75
N THR A 107 -16.12 -8.70 -9.42
CA THR A 107 -15.40 -9.83 -8.82
C THR A 107 -14.03 -10.06 -9.46
N SER A 108 -13.04 -10.47 -8.65
CA SER A 108 -11.73 -10.89 -9.15
C SER A 108 -11.82 -12.22 -9.87
N THR A 109 -11.06 -12.39 -10.95
CA THR A 109 -11.07 -13.63 -11.75
C THR A 109 -9.74 -13.80 -12.50
N GLY A 110 -9.48 -15.01 -12.99
CA GLY A 110 -8.31 -15.34 -13.81
C GLY A 110 -7.03 -15.69 -13.05
N PHE A 111 -7.02 -15.65 -11.71
CA PHE A 111 -5.82 -15.95 -10.92
C PHE A 111 -5.55 -17.45 -10.80
N ASP A 112 -4.27 -17.84 -10.73
CA ASP A 112 -3.85 -19.24 -10.57
C ASP A 112 -4.23 -19.79 -9.19
N ASP A 113 -4.07 -18.98 -8.14
CA ASP A 113 -4.54 -19.30 -6.81
C ASP A 113 -6.05 -19.06 -6.72
N ALA A 114 -6.82 -20.14 -6.60
CA ALA A 114 -8.27 -20.11 -6.52
C ALA A 114 -8.81 -19.19 -5.40
N SER A 115 -8.05 -18.99 -4.32
CA SER A 115 -8.45 -18.11 -3.21
C SER A 115 -8.42 -16.61 -3.57
N LEU A 116 -7.82 -16.24 -4.70
CA LEU A 116 -7.76 -14.88 -5.21
C LEU A 116 -8.91 -14.55 -6.18
N ASN A 117 -9.71 -15.55 -6.58
CA ASN A 117 -10.84 -15.43 -7.48
C ASN A 117 -12.18 -15.35 -6.74
N GLU A 118 -13.21 -14.87 -7.42
CA GLU A 118 -14.59 -14.76 -6.92
C GLU A 118 -14.70 -13.89 -5.65
N THR A 119 -13.76 -12.97 -5.45
CA THR A 119 -13.75 -12.03 -4.33
C THR A 119 -14.08 -10.62 -4.79
N THR A 120 -14.55 -9.77 -3.88
CA THR A 120 -14.69 -8.31 -4.15
C THR A 120 -13.36 -7.55 -4.09
N LYS A 121 -12.24 -8.26 -3.94
CA LYS A 121 -10.90 -7.66 -3.89
C LYS A 121 -10.38 -7.52 -5.31
N ILE A 122 -10.62 -6.34 -5.87
CA ILE A 122 -10.10 -5.93 -7.18
C ILE A 122 -8.92 -4.98 -6.96
N LEU A 123 -7.85 -5.16 -7.75
CA LEU A 123 -6.62 -4.39 -7.61
C LEU A 123 -6.75 -2.99 -8.24
N ARG A 124 -7.28 -2.92 -9.46
CA ARG A 124 -7.47 -1.67 -10.20
C ARG A 124 -8.31 -0.66 -9.42
N SER A 125 -9.41 -1.11 -8.79
CA SER A 125 -10.29 -0.24 -7.99
C SER A 125 -9.64 0.32 -6.71
N LYS A 126 -8.47 -0.19 -6.33
CA LYS A 126 -7.68 0.30 -5.19
C LYS A 126 -6.36 0.97 -5.59
N THR A 127 -6.10 1.07 -6.88
CA THR A 127 -4.89 1.72 -7.41
C THR A 127 -5.21 3.19 -7.70
N SER A 128 -4.46 4.11 -7.10
CA SER A 128 -4.68 5.57 -7.16
C SER A 128 -6.06 6.01 -6.65
N ALA A 129 -6.55 5.34 -5.61
CA ALA A 129 -7.95 5.41 -5.19
C ALA A 129 -8.13 5.90 -3.74
N SER A 130 -7.12 6.56 -3.16
CA SER A 130 -7.26 7.13 -1.83
C SER A 130 -8.25 8.27 -1.76
N ILE A 131 -8.93 8.37 -0.63
CA ILE A 131 -9.84 9.48 -0.38
C ILE A 131 -9.05 10.76 -0.07
N GLY A 132 -7.90 10.64 0.59
CA GLY A 132 -7.08 11.79 0.98
C GLY A 132 -6.53 12.58 -0.20
N LEU A 133 -6.19 11.91 -1.31
CA LEU A 133 -5.65 12.59 -2.49
C LEU A 133 -6.68 12.84 -3.59
N PHE A 134 -7.70 11.97 -3.70
CA PHE A 134 -8.62 11.98 -4.84
C PHE A 134 -10.08 12.18 -4.45
N GLY A 135 -10.37 12.37 -3.16
CA GLY A 135 -11.72 12.62 -2.64
C GLY A 135 -12.67 11.45 -2.87
N SER A 136 -13.98 11.76 -2.91
CA SER A 136 -15.05 10.76 -3.07
C SER A 136 -14.98 10.00 -4.40
N ASN A 137 -14.52 10.68 -5.46
CA ASN A 137 -14.46 10.11 -6.81
C ASN A 137 -13.26 9.17 -7.01
N LYS A 138 -12.28 9.15 -6.09
CA LYS A 138 -11.16 8.20 -6.10
C LYS A 138 -10.49 8.15 -7.49
N ASN A 139 -10.34 6.96 -8.07
CA ASN A 139 -9.79 6.77 -9.42
C ASN A 139 -10.83 6.74 -10.54
N GLU A 140 -12.08 7.13 -10.29
CA GLU A 140 -13.14 7.16 -11.31
C GLU A 140 -13.09 8.45 -12.15
N SER A 141 -12.41 9.50 -11.67
CA SER A 141 -12.24 10.76 -12.40
C SER A 141 -10.95 11.50 -12.03
N GLY A 142 -10.65 12.59 -12.74
CA GLY A 142 -9.55 13.49 -12.42
C GLY A 142 -8.18 12.81 -12.41
N GLN A 143 -7.31 13.25 -11.49
CA GLN A 143 -5.93 12.75 -11.40
C GLN A 143 -5.85 11.27 -11.00
N GLY A 144 -6.75 10.79 -10.13
CA GLY A 144 -6.78 9.38 -9.73
C GLY A 144 -7.03 8.47 -10.94
N LYS A 145 -7.93 8.89 -11.83
CA LYS A 145 -8.20 8.21 -13.10
C LYS A 145 -6.99 8.21 -14.03
N MET A 146 -6.40 9.38 -14.27
CA MET A 146 -5.20 9.47 -15.13
C MET A 146 -4.05 8.60 -14.61
N ASN A 147 -3.86 8.55 -13.28
CA ASN A 147 -2.82 7.75 -12.67
C ASN A 147 -3.07 6.24 -12.79
N VAL A 148 -4.32 5.75 -12.63
CA VAL A 148 -4.60 4.32 -12.83
C VAL A 148 -4.56 3.92 -14.31
N GLU A 149 -4.97 4.80 -15.22
CA GLU A 149 -4.86 4.57 -16.67
C GLU A 149 -3.41 4.46 -17.14
N ALA A 150 -2.48 5.17 -16.48
CA ALA A 150 -1.04 4.98 -16.72
C ALA A 150 -0.56 3.58 -16.32
N VAL A 151 -1.15 2.96 -15.28
CA VAL A 151 -0.86 1.58 -14.88
C VAL A 151 -1.47 0.58 -15.87
N ASP A 152 -2.70 0.84 -16.35
CA ASP A 152 -3.31 0.04 -17.43
C ASP A 152 -2.43 0.05 -18.70
N ALA A 153 -1.82 1.19 -19.03
CA ALA A 153 -0.96 1.31 -20.20
C ALA A 153 0.25 0.36 -20.17
N PHE A 154 0.79 0.03 -18.98
CA PHE A 154 1.85 -0.97 -18.85
C PHE A 154 1.35 -2.38 -19.18
N ILE A 155 0.10 -2.70 -18.82
CA ILE A 155 -0.53 -3.98 -19.17
C ILE A 155 -0.78 -4.06 -20.68
N VAL A 156 -1.36 -3.01 -21.26
CA VAL A 156 -1.65 -2.94 -22.70
C VAL A 156 -0.37 -3.02 -23.53
N GLY A 157 0.73 -2.40 -23.08
CA GLY A 157 2.02 -2.44 -23.76
C GLY A 157 2.65 -3.84 -23.86
N HIS A 158 2.22 -4.79 -23.01
CA HIS A 158 2.76 -6.15 -22.96
C HIS A 158 2.75 -6.86 -24.32
N ASP A 159 1.67 -6.70 -25.10
CA ASP A 159 1.55 -7.40 -26.39
C ASP A 159 2.65 -6.99 -27.39
N ALA A 160 3.14 -5.75 -27.32
CA ALA A 160 4.24 -5.29 -28.16
C ALA A 160 5.56 -5.98 -27.77
N VAL A 161 5.78 -6.21 -26.47
CA VAL A 161 6.96 -6.96 -25.97
C VAL A 161 6.86 -8.43 -26.37
N VAL A 162 5.66 -9.02 -26.28
CA VAL A 162 5.41 -10.43 -26.68
C VAL A 162 5.62 -10.64 -28.18
N ALA A 163 5.26 -9.68 -29.02
CA ALA A 163 5.48 -9.76 -30.47
C ALA A 163 6.96 -9.92 -30.84
N ASP A 164 7.86 -9.36 -30.03
CA ASP A 164 9.32 -9.34 -30.24
C ASP A 164 10.10 -10.13 -29.18
N TRP A 165 9.45 -11.09 -28.51
CA TRP A 165 10.00 -11.81 -27.35
C TRP A 165 11.37 -12.47 -27.56
N SER A 166 11.70 -12.85 -28.79
CA SER A 166 12.98 -13.49 -29.15
C SER A 166 13.89 -12.60 -30.02
N THR A 167 13.50 -11.34 -30.23
CA THR A 167 14.24 -10.35 -31.00
C THR A 167 15.20 -9.62 -30.05
N PRO A 168 16.47 -9.37 -30.44
CA PRO A 168 17.33 -8.49 -29.65
C PRO A 168 16.74 -7.09 -29.51
N ALA A 169 16.69 -6.57 -28.28
CA ALA A 169 16.24 -5.21 -28.02
C ALA A 169 17.15 -4.17 -28.68
N ALA A 170 16.57 -3.10 -29.21
CA ALA A 170 17.30 -1.96 -29.74
C ALA A 170 16.45 -0.67 -29.60
N ALA A 171 17.07 0.50 -29.73
CA ALA A 171 16.33 1.76 -29.72
C ALA A 171 15.23 1.77 -30.80
N GLY A 172 13.97 1.94 -30.38
CA GLY A 172 12.79 1.89 -31.25
C GLY A 172 12.27 0.48 -31.56
N GLN A 173 12.83 -0.57 -30.96
CA GLN A 173 12.50 -1.97 -31.19
C GLN A 173 12.39 -2.71 -29.85
N ALA A 174 11.19 -3.19 -29.52
CA ALA A 174 11.00 -4.07 -28.37
C ALA A 174 11.82 -5.35 -28.54
N GLY A 175 12.16 -6.01 -27.44
CA GLY A 175 12.93 -7.24 -27.51
C GLY A 175 13.52 -7.66 -26.18
N THR A 176 14.57 -8.47 -26.28
CA THR A 176 15.26 -9.06 -25.14
C THR A 176 16.76 -8.81 -25.18
N PHE A 177 17.39 -8.82 -24.01
CA PHE A 177 18.83 -8.82 -23.84
C PHE A 177 19.22 -9.70 -22.63
N LEU A 178 20.49 -10.09 -22.59
CA LEU A 178 21.07 -10.80 -21.45
C LEU A 178 21.71 -9.75 -20.53
N ASP A 179 21.18 -9.61 -19.33
CA ASP A 179 21.68 -8.71 -18.31
C ASP A 179 22.99 -9.24 -17.70
N ALA A 180 23.75 -8.36 -17.06
CA ALA A 180 25.01 -8.68 -16.40
C ALA A 180 24.87 -9.71 -15.27
N ASP A 181 23.67 -9.85 -14.67
CA ASP A 181 23.35 -10.87 -13.68
C ASP A 181 23.04 -12.26 -14.28
N GLY A 182 23.04 -12.36 -15.62
CA GLY A 182 22.75 -13.58 -16.37
C GLY A 182 21.27 -13.85 -16.61
N SER A 183 20.39 -12.95 -16.18
CA SER A 183 18.96 -13.05 -16.47
C SER A 183 18.61 -12.48 -17.84
N THR A 184 17.59 -13.07 -18.47
CA THR A 184 17.02 -12.56 -19.71
C THR A 184 15.95 -11.52 -19.37
N ARG A 185 16.13 -10.31 -19.90
CA ARG A 185 15.22 -9.17 -19.68
C ARG A 185 14.36 -8.94 -20.93
N TYR A 186 13.18 -8.38 -20.76
CA TYR A 186 12.23 -8.10 -21.84
C TYR A 186 11.76 -6.67 -21.74
N VAL A 187 12.01 -5.90 -22.80
CA VAL A 187 11.76 -4.46 -22.81
C VAL A 187 10.94 -4.03 -24.01
N ASP A 188 10.19 -2.95 -23.83
CA ASP A 188 9.54 -2.26 -24.95
C ASP A 188 10.57 -1.50 -25.83
N ALA A 189 10.07 -0.83 -26.87
CA ALA A 189 10.88 -0.07 -27.80
C ALA A 189 11.69 1.09 -27.18
N LYS A 190 11.35 1.48 -25.94
CA LYS A 190 12.03 2.53 -25.16
C LYS A 190 12.97 1.97 -24.10
N GLY A 191 13.11 0.65 -24.01
CA GLY A 191 13.94 0.00 -22.99
C GLY A 191 13.20 -0.25 -21.67
N PHE A 192 11.88 -0.13 -21.60
CA PHE A 192 11.13 -0.33 -20.37
C PHE A 192 10.71 -1.79 -20.14
N GLU A 193 11.10 -2.34 -18.98
CA GLU A 193 10.55 -3.59 -18.43
C GLU A 193 9.17 -3.32 -17.81
N LEU A 194 8.11 -3.65 -18.53
CA LEU A 194 6.73 -3.30 -18.13
C LEU A 194 6.29 -3.96 -16.81
N ASP A 195 6.83 -5.13 -16.48
CA ASP A 195 6.63 -5.77 -15.17
C ASP A 195 7.22 -4.95 -14.02
N GLN A 196 8.39 -4.33 -14.24
CA GLN A 196 9.02 -3.47 -13.24
C GLN A 196 8.25 -2.15 -13.09
N LEU A 197 7.88 -1.51 -14.21
CA LEU A 197 7.07 -0.29 -14.18
C LEU A 197 5.74 -0.52 -13.43
N PHE A 198 5.05 -1.63 -13.73
CA PHE A 198 3.81 -2.02 -13.05
C PHE A 198 4.05 -2.25 -11.56
N THR A 199 4.92 -3.21 -11.20
CA THR A 199 5.07 -3.64 -9.81
C THR A 199 5.62 -2.55 -8.90
N LYS A 200 6.58 -1.75 -9.38
CA LYS A 200 7.16 -0.65 -8.59
C LYS A 200 6.22 0.56 -8.49
N SER A 201 5.43 0.85 -9.53
CA SER A 201 4.40 1.91 -9.43
C SER A 201 3.34 1.61 -8.38
N LEU A 202 3.02 0.32 -8.17
CA LEU A 202 2.07 -0.08 -7.12
C LEU A 202 2.62 0.12 -5.69
N MET A 203 3.91 0.47 -5.51
CA MET A 203 4.44 0.85 -4.19
C MET A 203 3.71 2.09 -3.69
N GLY A 204 3.72 3.14 -4.50
CA GLY A 204 3.01 4.37 -4.25
C GLY A 204 1.51 4.20 -4.49
N ALA A 205 1.14 3.74 -5.68
CA ALA A 205 -0.24 3.80 -6.16
C ALA A 205 -1.20 2.86 -5.44
N LEU A 206 -0.72 1.79 -4.80
CA LEU A 206 -1.53 0.84 -4.06
C LEU A 206 -1.11 0.79 -2.59
N ALA A 207 0.11 0.32 -2.30
CA ALA A 207 0.49 0.00 -0.93
C ALA A 207 0.52 1.25 -0.03
N TYR A 208 1.30 2.26 -0.42
CA TYR A 208 1.39 3.52 0.32
C TYR A 208 0.07 4.31 0.26
N ASP A 209 -0.48 4.53 -0.94
CA ASP A 209 -1.69 5.32 -1.12
C ASP A 209 -2.87 4.75 -0.31
N GLN A 210 -3.06 3.44 -0.32
CA GLN A 210 -4.14 2.85 0.46
C GLN A 210 -3.84 2.80 1.96
N ALA A 211 -2.59 2.54 2.38
CA ALA A 211 -2.24 2.56 3.79
C ALA A 211 -2.45 3.96 4.37
N VAL A 212 -1.70 4.95 3.89
CA VAL A 212 -1.60 6.25 4.56
C VAL A 212 -2.59 7.28 4.04
N ASN A 213 -2.88 7.31 2.74
CA ASN A 213 -3.75 8.33 2.15
C ASN A 213 -5.22 7.91 2.14
N HIS A 214 -5.51 6.60 2.22
CA HIS A 214 -6.89 6.08 2.30
C HIS A 214 -7.27 5.72 3.73
N TYR A 215 -6.67 4.69 4.32
CA TYR A 215 -7.15 4.13 5.58
C TYR A 215 -6.82 4.98 6.80
N LEU A 216 -5.59 5.46 6.92
CA LEU A 216 -5.24 6.37 8.03
C LEU A 216 -5.93 7.73 7.90
N ASN A 217 -6.28 8.15 6.69
CA ASN A 217 -7.08 9.33 6.42
C ASN A 217 -8.60 9.10 6.52
N ARG A 218 -9.10 7.99 7.07
CA ARG A 218 -10.57 7.82 7.20
C ARG A 218 -10.99 7.23 8.54
N LEU A 219 -10.13 7.38 9.53
CA LEU A 219 -10.41 6.94 10.89
C LEU A 219 -11.43 7.86 11.57
N ASP A 220 -11.54 9.12 11.13
CA ASP A 220 -12.38 10.16 11.73
C ASP A 220 -13.24 10.89 10.68
N ASN A 221 -14.28 11.56 11.15
CA ASN A 221 -15.31 12.22 10.32
C ASN A 221 -14.74 13.42 9.55
N GLU A 222 -13.62 13.98 10.01
CA GLU A 222 -12.93 15.09 9.34
C GLU A 222 -12.33 14.67 8.00
N ASN A 223 -12.13 13.37 7.77
CA ASN A 223 -11.43 12.86 6.60
C ASN A 223 -12.20 11.72 5.86
N GLY A 224 -13.44 11.43 6.25
CA GLY A 224 -14.25 10.33 5.71
C GLY A 224 -15.22 10.69 4.57
N ASP A 225 -15.55 9.70 3.75
CA ASP A 225 -16.67 9.70 2.78
C ASP A 225 -18.00 9.61 3.55
N ASP A 226 -18.32 10.72 4.22
CA ASP A 226 -19.53 10.89 5.01
C ASP A 226 -20.41 11.99 4.43
N ALA A 227 -20.77 11.86 3.16
CA ALA A 227 -21.74 12.73 2.50
C ALA A 227 -23.10 12.79 3.25
N ASN A 228 -23.36 11.89 4.21
CA ASN A 228 -24.66 11.75 4.90
C ASN A 228 -24.62 11.83 6.44
N GLY A 229 -23.49 12.11 7.09
CA GLY A 229 -23.41 12.21 8.57
C GLY A 229 -23.58 10.88 9.33
N THR A 230 -23.34 9.74 8.69
CA THR A 230 -23.68 8.38 9.17
C THR A 230 -22.50 7.56 9.68
N LYS A 231 -21.26 8.01 9.48
CA LYS A 231 -20.05 7.23 9.78
C LYS A 231 -19.18 7.93 10.82
N ASP A 232 -19.63 7.89 12.07
CA ASP A 232 -18.89 8.43 13.21
C ASP A 232 -17.96 7.38 13.83
N TYR A 233 -16.87 7.04 13.15
CA TYR A 233 -16.00 5.93 13.55
C TYR A 233 -15.30 6.18 14.89
N ARG A 234 -14.97 7.43 15.20
CA ARG A 234 -14.43 7.82 16.50
C ARG A 234 -15.45 7.59 17.60
N LYS A 235 -16.67 8.12 17.43
CA LYS A 235 -17.76 7.87 18.39
C LYS A 235 -18.05 6.38 18.56
N PHE A 236 -18.12 5.63 17.47
CA PHE A 236 -18.33 4.18 17.55
C PHE A 236 -17.20 3.48 18.30
N ASN A 237 -15.95 3.94 18.15
CA ASN A 237 -14.84 3.42 18.94
C ASN A 237 -14.93 3.82 20.42
N ASP A 238 -15.32 5.07 20.73
CA ASP A 238 -15.56 5.54 22.10
C ASP A 238 -16.68 4.74 22.80
N GLU A 239 -17.72 4.36 22.06
CA GLU A 239 -18.81 3.50 22.51
C GLU A 239 -18.41 2.01 22.57
N GLY A 240 -17.24 1.63 22.05
CA GLY A 240 -16.81 0.23 21.93
C GLY A 240 -17.70 -0.58 20.97
N LYS A 241 -18.36 0.07 20.02
CA LYS A 241 -19.29 -0.53 19.07
C LYS A 241 -18.52 -1.34 18.02
N ILE A 242 -18.65 -2.67 18.11
CA ILE A 242 -18.12 -3.61 17.12
C ILE A 242 -18.90 -3.53 15.81
N ALA A 243 -18.21 -3.80 14.69
CA ALA A 243 -18.85 -3.96 13.39
C ALA A 243 -19.74 -5.21 13.38
N GLU A 244 -20.82 -5.18 12.60
CA GLU A 244 -21.80 -6.28 12.57
C GLU A 244 -21.16 -7.62 12.21
N GLY A 245 -21.30 -8.61 13.10
CA GLY A 245 -20.74 -9.95 12.93
C GLY A 245 -19.20 -10.00 12.98
N LYS A 246 -18.55 -9.02 13.62
CA LYS A 246 -17.09 -8.91 13.77
C LYS A 246 -16.68 -8.71 15.22
N ASP A 247 -15.42 -9.02 15.48
CA ASP A 247 -14.81 -8.86 16.80
C ASP A 247 -14.02 -7.55 16.93
N TYR A 248 -14.18 -6.61 16.00
CA TYR A 248 -13.46 -5.33 15.95
C TYR A 248 -14.40 -4.13 15.79
N THR A 249 -14.00 -2.95 16.26
CA THR A 249 -14.61 -1.69 15.82
C THR A 249 -14.18 -1.37 14.39
N THR A 250 -14.92 -0.49 13.70
CA THR A 250 -14.52 -0.10 12.34
C THR A 250 -13.19 0.66 12.29
N MET A 251 -12.86 1.43 13.34
CA MET A 251 -11.58 2.15 13.42
C MET A 251 -10.40 1.19 13.57
N GLU A 252 -10.54 0.19 14.46
CA GLU A 252 -9.56 -0.88 14.63
C GLU A 252 -9.26 -1.57 13.29
N HIS A 253 -10.32 -1.99 12.59
CA HIS A 253 -10.19 -2.64 11.30
C HIS A 253 -9.52 -1.77 10.24
N HIS A 254 -9.91 -0.49 10.11
CA HIS A 254 -9.26 0.39 9.14
C HIS A 254 -7.76 0.60 9.44
N TRP A 255 -7.38 0.68 10.72
CA TRP A 255 -5.98 0.72 11.11
C TRP A 255 -5.23 -0.55 10.68
N ASP A 256 -5.84 -1.72 10.92
CA ASP A 256 -5.28 -3.01 10.55
C ASP A 256 -5.24 -3.22 9.02
N GLU A 257 -6.18 -2.66 8.27
CA GLU A 257 -6.13 -2.63 6.81
C GLU A 257 -4.97 -1.75 6.30
N ALA A 258 -4.60 -0.67 6.99
CA ALA A 258 -3.39 0.09 6.66
C ALA A 258 -2.13 -0.73 6.91
N PHE A 259 -2.05 -1.41 8.07
CA PHE A 259 -0.97 -2.36 8.39
C PHE A 259 -0.85 -3.45 7.33
N GLY A 260 -1.98 -4.03 6.91
CA GLY A 260 -2.04 -5.09 5.92
C GLY A 260 -1.49 -4.73 4.54
N TYR A 261 -1.56 -3.46 4.13
CA TYR A 261 -0.95 -3.03 2.87
C TYR A 261 0.59 -2.98 2.92
N VAL A 262 1.16 -2.95 4.12
CA VAL A 262 2.61 -3.00 4.34
C VAL A 262 3.08 -4.43 4.64
N TYR A 263 2.40 -5.13 5.55
CA TYR A 263 2.85 -6.41 6.12
C TYR A 263 2.01 -7.63 5.69
N GLY A 264 0.94 -7.44 4.93
CA GLY A 264 -0.02 -8.50 4.60
C GLY A 264 0.49 -9.57 3.63
N ASN A 265 1.69 -9.43 3.07
CA ASN A 265 2.29 -10.42 2.18
C ASN A 265 3.83 -10.47 2.27
N ILE A 266 4.35 -11.25 3.22
CA ILE A 266 5.80 -11.40 3.45
C ILE A 266 6.46 -12.54 2.66
N THR A 267 5.69 -13.48 2.12
CA THR A 267 6.20 -14.77 1.60
C THR A 267 7.02 -14.68 0.32
N LYS A 268 7.20 -13.47 -0.21
CA LYS A 268 8.07 -13.18 -1.36
C LYS A 268 8.85 -11.88 -1.20
N GLU A 269 8.83 -11.27 0.00
CA GLU A 269 9.35 -9.92 0.23
C GLU A 269 8.92 -8.99 -0.90
N ASN A 270 7.62 -8.87 -1.10
CA ASN A 270 7.08 -8.15 -2.24
C ASN A 270 6.49 -6.83 -1.79
N LEU A 271 6.56 -5.89 -2.72
CA LEU A 271 6.09 -4.53 -2.53
C LEU A 271 6.80 -3.84 -1.35
N LEU A 272 6.11 -3.03 -0.55
CA LEU A 272 6.74 -2.10 0.38
C LEU A 272 7.57 -2.80 1.48
N TYR A 273 7.15 -3.98 1.92
CA TYR A 273 7.84 -4.79 2.92
C TYR A 273 9.32 -5.03 2.57
N LYS A 274 9.60 -5.39 1.30
CA LYS A 274 10.95 -5.62 0.77
C LYS A 274 11.89 -4.44 0.96
N TYR A 275 11.35 -3.24 0.93
CA TYR A 275 12.18 -2.04 0.88
C TYR A 275 12.42 -1.44 2.25
N LEU A 276 11.74 -1.94 3.30
CA LEU A 276 11.98 -1.44 4.65
C LEU A 276 13.40 -1.78 5.13
N ASP A 277 13.86 -3.03 4.96
CA ASP A 277 15.22 -3.45 5.33
C ASP A 277 16.29 -2.93 4.38
N ASN A 278 15.99 -2.84 3.07
CA ASN A 278 16.90 -2.20 2.12
C ASN A 278 17.25 -0.76 2.54
N VAL A 279 16.28 -0.02 3.05
CA VAL A 279 16.47 1.36 3.51
C VAL A 279 17.05 1.38 4.92
N ASP A 280 16.59 0.51 5.82
CA ASP A 280 17.14 0.38 7.18
C ASP A 280 18.63 0.02 7.20
N GLY A 281 19.08 -0.77 6.21
CA GLY A 281 20.48 -1.16 6.07
C GLY A 281 21.44 -0.02 5.68
N LEU A 282 20.92 1.14 5.27
CA LEU A 282 21.72 2.32 4.98
C LEU A 282 22.01 3.10 6.25
N ALA A 283 23.27 3.45 6.49
CA ALA A 283 23.72 4.08 7.74
C ALA A 283 22.94 5.35 8.12
N LYS A 284 22.53 6.15 7.13
CA LYS A 284 21.74 7.37 7.32
C LYS A 284 20.30 7.12 7.77
N PHE A 285 19.73 5.96 7.43
CA PHE A 285 18.31 5.65 7.58
C PHE A 285 18.05 4.45 8.51
N SER A 286 19.07 3.99 9.23
CA SER A 286 18.96 2.92 10.21
C SER A 286 17.90 3.20 11.28
N GLY A 287 17.13 2.17 11.63
CA GLY A 287 15.99 2.23 12.54
C GLY A 287 14.65 2.51 11.86
N THR A 288 14.62 2.77 10.54
CA THR A 288 13.38 3.05 9.79
C THR A 288 12.38 1.91 9.87
N GLU A 289 12.81 0.65 9.76
CA GLU A 289 11.87 -0.48 9.80
C GLU A 289 11.24 -0.62 11.20
N LYS A 290 12.07 -0.50 12.24
CA LYS A 290 11.65 -0.51 13.63
C LYS A 290 10.64 0.61 13.90
N ASP A 291 10.96 1.84 13.50
CA ASP A 291 10.10 3.01 13.70
C ASP A 291 8.72 2.83 13.05
N ILE A 292 8.66 2.24 11.85
CA ILE A 292 7.40 1.95 11.14
C ILE A 292 6.57 0.94 11.93
N PHE A 293 7.16 -0.19 12.33
CA PHE A 293 6.42 -1.22 13.04
C PHE A 293 5.96 -0.73 14.42
N GLU A 294 6.81 -0.01 15.16
CA GLU A 294 6.44 0.62 16.42
C GLU A 294 5.29 1.60 16.27
N ALA A 295 5.27 2.41 15.20
CA ALA A 295 4.18 3.36 14.98
C ALA A 295 2.85 2.64 14.74
N PHE A 296 2.84 1.53 13.99
CA PHE A 296 1.63 0.71 13.84
C PHE A 296 1.14 0.14 15.17
N VAL A 297 2.04 -0.42 15.98
CA VAL A 297 1.70 -0.98 17.30
C VAL A 297 1.19 0.10 18.24
N LYS A 298 1.95 1.19 18.41
CA LYS A 298 1.59 2.31 19.30
C LYS A 298 0.25 2.93 18.90
N GLY A 299 0.00 3.10 17.60
CA GLY A 299 -1.25 3.68 17.14
C GLY A 299 -2.43 2.72 17.31
N ARG A 300 -2.23 1.41 17.13
CA ARG A 300 -3.27 0.41 17.41
C ARG A 300 -3.63 0.34 18.89
N ILE A 301 -2.62 0.37 19.79
CA ILE A 301 -2.81 0.49 21.25
C ILE A 301 -3.57 1.78 21.59
N ALA A 302 -3.14 2.92 21.02
CA ALA A 302 -3.80 4.20 21.25
C ALA A 302 -5.28 4.21 20.80
N ILE A 303 -5.66 3.47 19.75
CA ILE A 303 -7.06 3.29 19.36
C ILE A 303 -7.85 2.51 20.43
N VAL A 304 -7.26 1.48 21.03
CA VAL A 304 -7.87 0.72 22.15
C VAL A 304 -8.11 1.64 23.34
N ASP A 305 -7.08 2.39 23.70
CA ASP A 305 -7.07 3.27 24.87
C ASP A 305 -7.81 4.59 24.65
N LYS A 306 -8.32 4.82 23.43
CA LYS A 306 -8.98 6.06 22.98
C LYS A 306 -8.07 7.30 23.09
N ASP A 307 -6.75 7.09 23.04
CA ASP A 307 -5.74 8.13 22.95
C ASP A 307 -5.53 8.57 21.49
N TYR A 308 -6.47 9.37 21.00
CA TYR A 308 -6.43 9.86 19.63
C TYR A 308 -5.26 10.81 19.35
N THR A 309 -4.68 11.44 20.38
CA THR A 309 -3.50 12.29 20.21
C THR A 309 -2.28 11.45 19.86
N THR A 310 -2.05 10.35 20.59
CA THR A 310 -0.96 9.42 20.26
C THR A 310 -1.18 8.72 18.93
N ARG A 311 -2.43 8.31 18.64
CA ARG A 311 -2.79 7.75 17.32
C ARG A 311 -2.40 8.69 16.19
N ASP A 312 -2.78 9.96 16.25
CA ASP A 312 -2.51 10.93 15.20
C ASP A 312 -1.01 11.22 15.04
N ALA A 313 -0.27 11.23 16.15
CA ALA A 313 1.19 11.30 16.11
C ALA A 313 1.81 10.08 15.39
N GLN A 314 1.25 8.88 15.56
CA GLN A 314 1.72 7.69 14.85
C GLN A 314 1.37 7.74 13.35
N ILE A 315 0.23 8.30 12.97
CA ILE A 315 -0.11 8.52 11.55
C ILE A 315 0.93 9.43 10.88
N ALA A 316 1.33 10.51 11.55
CA ALA A 316 2.36 11.41 11.04
C ALA A 316 3.70 10.69 10.81
N ILE A 317 4.12 9.84 11.76
CA ILE A 317 5.34 9.02 11.63
C ILE A 317 5.22 8.06 10.44
N LEU A 318 4.10 7.35 10.31
CA LEU A 318 3.87 6.38 9.23
C LEU A 318 3.91 7.05 7.85
N ARG A 319 3.30 8.23 7.68
CA ARG A 319 3.35 9.01 6.44
C ARG A 319 4.78 9.30 6.01
N GLU A 320 5.59 9.80 6.95
CA GLU A 320 6.97 10.21 6.67
C GLU A 320 7.89 9.02 6.43
N LYS A 321 7.85 8.00 7.30
CA LYS A 321 8.78 6.86 7.22
C LYS A 321 8.49 5.95 6.04
N LEU A 322 7.23 5.65 5.74
CA LEU A 322 6.88 4.88 4.54
C LEU A 322 7.17 5.69 3.26
N GLY A 323 7.06 7.02 3.33
CA GLY A 323 7.37 7.92 2.22
C GLY A 323 8.86 7.99 1.94
N LEU A 324 9.67 8.02 3.02
CA LEU A 324 11.13 7.97 2.96
C LEU A 324 11.60 6.71 2.21
N VAL A 325 10.98 5.56 2.48
CA VAL A 325 11.32 4.31 1.78
C VAL A 325 11.16 4.46 0.27
N ILE A 326 10.04 5.04 -0.20
CA ILE A 326 9.81 5.27 -1.63
C ILE A 326 10.85 6.22 -2.23
N ALA A 327 11.10 7.36 -1.56
CA ALA A 327 12.03 8.37 -2.05
C ALA A 327 13.48 7.90 -2.11
N VAL A 328 13.95 7.21 -1.05
CA VAL A 328 15.30 6.64 -1.00
C VAL A 328 15.48 5.59 -2.10
N ARG A 329 14.48 4.74 -2.34
CA ARG A 329 14.57 3.76 -3.43
C ARG A 329 14.54 4.40 -4.82
N ALA A 330 13.77 5.47 -5.04
CA ALA A 330 13.84 6.24 -6.29
C ALA A 330 15.28 6.72 -6.55
N VAL A 331 15.89 7.39 -5.56
CA VAL A 331 17.27 7.90 -5.64
C VAL A 331 18.29 6.77 -5.86
N HIS A 332 18.14 5.66 -5.14
CA HIS A 332 19.03 4.50 -5.25
C HIS A 332 19.09 3.95 -6.68
N TYR A 333 17.93 3.72 -7.29
CA TYR A 333 17.86 3.14 -8.63
C TYR A 333 18.30 4.10 -9.74
N LEU A 334 17.95 5.39 -9.63
CA LEU A 334 18.46 6.41 -10.54
C LEU A 334 19.99 6.51 -10.45
N GLY A 335 20.55 6.46 -9.23
CA GLY A 335 21.99 6.46 -9.00
C GLY A 335 22.71 5.20 -9.48
N GLY A 336 22.10 4.03 -9.28
CA GLY A 336 22.57 2.75 -9.82
C GLY A 336 22.68 2.78 -11.34
N GLY A 337 21.60 3.18 -12.01
CA GLY A 337 21.59 3.37 -13.47
C GLY A 337 22.63 4.38 -13.94
N ALA A 338 22.76 5.53 -13.27
CA ALA A 338 23.77 6.54 -13.60
C ALA A 338 25.20 5.98 -13.51
N LYS A 339 25.50 5.19 -12.48
CA LYS A 339 26.81 4.55 -12.30
C LYS A 339 27.11 3.55 -13.40
N ILE A 340 26.13 2.79 -13.85
CA ILE A 340 26.28 1.84 -14.96
C ILE A 340 26.57 2.59 -16.27
N LEU A 341 25.83 3.66 -16.56
CA LEU A 341 26.04 4.48 -17.77
C LEU A 341 27.42 5.18 -17.80
N ASP A 342 27.99 5.50 -16.63
CA ASP A 342 29.33 6.08 -16.52
C ASP A 342 30.45 5.03 -16.69
N ASP A 343 30.15 3.74 -16.54
CA ASP A 343 31.12 2.65 -16.64
C ASP A 343 31.31 2.19 -18.10
N GLN A 344 32.45 2.54 -18.69
CA GLN A 344 32.80 2.21 -20.08
C GLN A 344 32.94 0.69 -20.35
N THR A 345 32.90 -0.15 -19.33
CA THR A 345 32.92 -1.62 -19.48
C THR A 345 31.52 -2.23 -19.57
N LYS A 346 30.48 -1.42 -19.37
CA LYS A 346 29.08 -1.82 -19.38
C LYS A 346 28.38 -1.37 -20.66
N ASN A 347 27.33 -2.10 -21.01
CA ASN A 347 26.43 -1.66 -22.08
C ASN A 347 25.32 -0.78 -21.50
N THR A 348 24.69 0.04 -22.34
CA THR A 348 23.58 0.91 -21.91
C THR A 348 22.42 0.09 -21.34
N GLU A 349 22.08 -1.04 -21.96
CA GLU A 349 20.98 -1.91 -21.52
C GLU A 349 21.18 -2.52 -20.13
N ASP A 350 22.43 -2.63 -19.64
CA ASP A 350 22.72 -3.09 -18.28
C ASP A 350 22.09 -2.15 -17.22
N ALA A 351 21.81 -0.89 -17.57
CA ALA A 351 21.16 0.06 -16.67
C ALA A 351 19.63 -0.07 -16.67
N PHE A 352 19.03 -0.75 -17.64
CA PHE A 352 17.57 -0.70 -17.84
C PHE A 352 16.80 -1.29 -16.67
N HIS A 353 17.30 -2.37 -16.08
CA HIS A 353 16.61 -3.00 -14.95
C HIS A 353 16.47 -2.04 -13.77
N ASP A 354 17.61 -1.48 -13.32
CA ASP A 354 17.62 -0.49 -12.24
C ASP A 354 16.76 0.72 -12.60
N LEU A 355 16.87 1.25 -13.82
CA LEU A 355 16.11 2.42 -14.24
C LEU A 355 14.60 2.17 -14.35
N CYS A 356 14.17 0.95 -14.70
CA CYS A 356 12.76 0.58 -14.70
C CYS A 356 12.21 0.45 -13.28
N GLU A 357 13.01 -0.07 -12.35
CA GLU A 357 12.64 -0.04 -10.93
C GLU A 357 12.54 1.41 -10.43
N GLY A 358 13.54 2.23 -10.78
CA GLY A 358 13.59 3.67 -10.50
C GLY A 358 12.39 4.43 -11.04
N TYR A 359 11.98 4.17 -12.29
CA TYR A 359 10.79 4.76 -12.90
C TYR A 359 9.56 4.54 -12.03
N GLY A 360 9.30 3.30 -11.59
CA GLY A 360 8.11 3.02 -10.79
C GLY A 360 8.16 3.65 -9.39
N PHE A 361 9.35 3.78 -8.80
CA PHE A 361 9.52 4.55 -7.56
C PHE A 361 9.36 6.05 -7.76
N VAL A 362 9.87 6.62 -8.86
CA VAL A 362 9.62 8.03 -9.26
C VAL A 362 8.13 8.26 -9.44
N ASN A 363 7.44 7.37 -10.15
CA ASN A 363 5.99 7.44 -10.32
C ASN A 363 5.26 7.37 -8.96
N SER A 364 5.79 6.60 -8.02
CA SER A 364 5.24 6.47 -6.65
C SER A 364 5.37 7.75 -5.80
N LEU A 365 6.25 8.68 -6.15
CA LEU A 365 6.44 9.93 -5.41
C LEU A 365 5.18 10.81 -5.39
N ARG A 366 4.30 10.71 -6.40
CA ARG A 366 3.07 11.53 -6.50
C ARG A 366 2.05 11.28 -5.39
N TYR A 367 2.23 10.18 -4.64
CA TYR A 367 1.39 9.80 -3.51
C TYR A 367 2.01 10.19 -2.16
N VAL A 368 3.31 10.49 -2.11
CA VAL A 368 4.07 10.67 -0.87
C VAL A 368 3.73 12.01 -0.21
N VAL A 369 3.34 11.93 1.07
CA VAL A 369 2.92 13.07 1.88
C VAL A 369 3.80 13.26 3.12
N ASN A 370 3.89 14.48 3.62
CA ASN A 370 4.55 14.80 4.89
C ASN A 370 3.69 14.42 6.10
N ALA A 371 4.20 14.64 7.31
CA ALA A 371 3.47 14.38 8.57
C ALA A 371 2.03 14.91 8.57
N ASN A 372 1.80 16.07 7.94
CA ASN A 372 0.51 16.76 7.90
C ASN A 372 -0.38 16.32 6.72
N GLY A 373 0.03 15.34 5.92
CA GLY A 373 -0.74 14.86 4.76
C GLY A 373 -0.61 15.73 3.51
N SER A 374 0.30 16.71 3.47
CA SER A 374 0.56 17.50 2.26
C SER A 374 1.57 16.78 1.36
N LYS A 375 1.34 16.77 0.05
CA LYS A 375 2.25 16.12 -0.91
C LYS A 375 3.65 16.76 -0.88
N TYR A 376 4.69 15.94 -0.95
CA TYR A 376 6.07 16.40 -1.21
C TYR A 376 6.29 16.77 -2.69
N PHE A 377 5.58 16.07 -3.57
CA PHE A 377 5.67 16.21 -5.02
C PHE A 377 4.29 16.44 -5.62
N THR A 378 4.20 17.41 -6.50
CA THR A 378 3.04 17.60 -7.37
C THR A 378 3.04 16.56 -8.49
N ASP A 379 1.88 16.25 -9.06
CA ASP A 379 1.78 15.34 -10.20
C ASP A 379 2.60 15.88 -11.40
N ALA A 380 2.64 17.21 -11.60
CA ALA A 380 3.43 17.84 -12.66
C ALA A 380 4.95 17.67 -12.48
N GLU A 381 5.48 17.71 -11.25
CA GLU A 381 6.90 17.44 -10.98
C GLU A 381 7.24 15.98 -11.31
N VAL A 382 6.39 15.05 -10.89
CA VAL A 382 6.59 13.62 -11.19
C VAL A 382 6.47 13.36 -12.69
N ASP A 383 5.48 13.94 -13.36
CA ASP A 383 5.31 13.81 -14.81
C ASP A 383 6.50 14.40 -15.57
N ALA A 384 7.14 15.47 -15.07
CA ALA A 384 8.37 16.00 -15.65
C ALA A 384 9.55 15.02 -15.54
N PHE A 385 9.72 14.37 -14.38
CA PHE A 385 10.74 13.32 -14.21
C PHE A 385 10.49 12.13 -15.14
N ILE A 386 9.24 11.67 -15.22
CA ILE A 386 8.84 10.59 -16.13
C ILE A 386 9.03 10.99 -17.60
N ALA A 387 8.80 12.25 -17.95
CA ALA A 387 9.04 12.77 -19.29
C ALA A 387 10.53 12.74 -19.67
N THR A 388 11.44 13.03 -18.73
CA THR A 388 12.89 12.88 -18.94
C THR A 388 13.25 11.44 -19.29
N LEU A 389 12.76 10.46 -18.53
CA LEU A 389 13.01 9.03 -18.81
C LEU A 389 12.40 8.55 -20.14
N ASN A 390 11.35 9.24 -20.61
CA ASN A 390 10.63 8.93 -21.84
C ASN A 390 11.14 9.67 -23.08
N ALA A 391 12.04 10.64 -22.92
CA ALA A 391 12.47 11.52 -23.99
C ALA A 391 13.24 10.73 -25.08
N GLY A 392 13.09 11.15 -26.33
CA GLY A 392 13.75 10.47 -27.47
C GLY A 392 13.39 8.98 -27.53
N SER A 393 14.43 8.14 -27.59
CA SER A 393 14.33 6.68 -27.57
C SER A 393 14.15 6.11 -26.15
N GLY A 394 13.85 6.92 -25.13
CA GLY A 394 13.65 6.47 -23.75
C GLY A 394 14.97 6.20 -23.03
N LEU A 395 15.08 5.04 -22.37
CA LEU A 395 16.28 4.69 -21.58
C LEU A 395 17.54 4.52 -22.45
N TRP A 396 17.38 4.35 -23.76
CA TRP A 396 18.50 4.33 -24.70
C TRP A 396 19.23 5.68 -24.80
N ASP A 397 18.53 6.79 -24.56
CA ASP A 397 19.05 8.16 -24.74
C ASP A 397 19.30 8.89 -23.41
N VAL A 398 18.78 8.38 -22.28
CA VAL A 398 18.94 9.02 -20.97
C VAL A 398 20.40 9.06 -20.53
N THR A 399 20.80 10.17 -19.92
CA THR A 399 22.19 10.39 -19.49
C THR A 399 22.35 10.23 -17.97
N SER A 400 23.55 9.85 -17.53
CA SER A 400 23.90 9.80 -16.11
C SER A 400 23.71 11.15 -15.40
N THR A 401 23.91 12.26 -16.12
CA THR A 401 23.67 13.62 -15.58
C THR A 401 22.19 13.89 -15.33
N GLU A 402 21.30 13.52 -16.24
CA GLU A 402 19.84 13.67 -16.04
C GLU A 402 19.35 12.84 -14.85
N LEU A 403 19.85 11.61 -14.73
CA LEU A 403 19.51 10.71 -13.63
C LEU A 403 19.99 11.26 -12.27
N ARG A 404 21.22 11.76 -12.19
CA ARG A 404 21.77 12.37 -10.97
C ARG A 404 21.02 13.64 -10.58
N ASN A 405 20.72 14.52 -11.54
CA ASN A 405 19.94 15.73 -11.27
C ASN A 405 18.54 15.39 -10.72
N MET A 406 17.87 14.41 -11.33
CA MET A 406 16.58 13.93 -10.82
C MET A 406 16.69 13.37 -9.41
N ALA A 407 17.73 12.58 -9.13
CA ALA A 407 17.97 12.00 -7.81
C ALA A 407 18.26 13.08 -6.75
N ASP A 408 19.05 14.11 -7.10
CA ASP A 408 19.32 15.26 -6.25
C ASP A 408 18.06 16.08 -5.96
N ASP A 409 17.22 16.32 -6.98
CA ASP A 409 15.94 17.03 -6.82
C ASP A 409 14.99 16.28 -5.86
N ILE A 410 14.97 14.94 -5.94
CA ILE A 410 14.18 14.09 -5.04
C ILE A 410 14.73 14.17 -3.61
N ALA A 411 16.04 14.02 -3.43
CA ALA A 411 16.69 14.09 -2.10
C ALA A 411 16.48 15.48 -1.45
N ALA A 412 16.55 16.55 -2.24
CA ALA A 412 16.37 17.93 -1.78
C ALA A 412 14.97 18.22 -1.19
N LYS A 413 13.96 17.38 -1.47
CA LYS A 413 12.63 17.50 -0.84
C LYS A 413 12.61 17.12 0.63
N GLY A 414 13.66 16.46 1.15
CA GLY A 414 13.76 16.09 2.56
C GLY A 414 12.64 15.15 3.02
N VAL A 415 12.23 14.23 2.13
CA VAL A 415 11.20 13.23 2.45
C VAL A 415 11.60 12.46 3.70
N GLY A 416 10.64 12.22 4.59
CA GLY A 416 10.89 11.58 5.88
C GLY A 416 11.13 12.56 7.04
N GLY A 417 11.00 13.88 6.81
CA GLY A 417 11.19 14.89 7.85
C GLY A 417 12.66 15.09 8.25
N LEU A 418 13.61 14.65 7.42
CA LEU A 418 15.04 14.78 7.65
C LEU A 418 15.79 15.22 6.39
N SER A 419 16.97 15.82 6.59
CA SER A 419 17.87 16.19 5.49
C SER A 419 18.81 15.02 5.16
N TRP A 420 18.84 14.66 3.88
CA TRP A 420 19.71 13.66 3.29
C TRP A 420 20.01 14.02 1.84
N THR A 421 21.00 13.36 1.26
CA THR A 421 21.56 13.65 -0.07
C THR A 421 21.62 12.38 -0.91
N PHE A 422 21.86 12.53 -2.21
CA PHE A 422 22.17 11.43 -3.11
C PHE A 422 23.27 10.50 -2.54
N GLU A 423 24.34 11.08 -2.00
CA GLU A 423 25.48 10.36 -1.43
C GLU A 423 25.13 9.55 -0.18
N ASP A 424 24.08 9.92 0.57
CA ASP A 424 23.61 9.11 1.71
C ASP A 424 22.92 7.81 1.25
N VAL A 425 22.59 7.68 -0.04
CA VAL A 425 21.84 6.56 -0.63
C VAL A 425 22.71 5.64 -1.48
N VAL A 426 23.71 6.20 -2.20
CA VAL A 426 24.49 5.44 -3.19
C VAL A 426 25.88 4.98 -2.71
N ASN A 427 26.33 5.46 -1.55
CA ASN A 427 27.53 4.98 -0.87
C ASN A 427 27.21 3.84 0.10
#